data_AF-A0A833ENU0-F1
#
_entry.id   AF-A0A833ENU0-F1
#
_cell.length_a   1.000
_cell.length_b   1.000
_cell.length_c   1.000
_cell.angle_alpha   90.00
_cell.angle_beta   90.00
_cell.angle_gamma   90.00
#
_symmetry.space_group_name_H-M   'P 1'
#
loop_
_entity.id
_entity.type
_entity.pdbx_description
1 polymer ?
#
loop_
_entity_poly.entity_id
_entity_poly.type
_entity_poly.pdbx_seq_one_letter_code
_entity_poly.pdbx_strand_id
1 'polypeptide(L)' 'LTPGRQRGYILHFSQPKQSKTRESRIEKCIPMIMDGIGLHDKYKC' A
#
# COMPACT_ATOMS: atom_id res chain seq x y z
N LEU A 1 4.33 7.24 8.10
CA LEU A 1 3.18 6.29 8.19
C LEU A 1 3.14 5.67 9.58
N THR A 2 1.95 5.55 10.19
CA THR A 2 1.81 4.80 11.45
C THR A 2 2.02 3.29 11.21
N PRO A 3 2.45 2.51 12.23
CA PRO A 3 2.66 1.06 12.07
C PRO A 3 1.43 0.32 11.51
N GLY A 4 0.21 0.77 11.88
CA GLY A 4 -1.03 0.22 11.34
C GLY A 4 -1.21 0.46 9.84
N ARG A 5 -0.92 1.68 9.36
CA ARG A 5 -0.98 1.99 7.92
C ARG A 5 0.09 1.24 7.12
N GLN A 6 1.29 1.07 7.67
CA GLN A 6 2.36 0.28 7.04
C GLN A 6 1.97 -1.19 6.88
N ARG A 7 1.36 -1.81 7.90
CA ARG A 7 0.86 -3.20 7.82
C ARG A 7 -0.11 -3.40 6.66
N GLY A 8 -1.01 -2.44 6.41
CA GLY A 8 -1.95 -2.49 5.28
C GLY A 8 -1.24 -2.61 3.93
N TYR A 9 -0.20 -1.79 3.71
CA TYR A 9 0.62 -1.86 2.50
C TYR A 9 1.38 -3.17 2.37
N ILE A 10 2.00 -3.66 3.46
CA ILE A 10 2.75 -4.93 3.46
C ILE A 10 1.83 -6.09 3.04
N LEU A 11 0.62 -6.17 3.59
CA LEU A 11 -0.36 -7.20 3.22
C LEU A 11 -0.81 -7.07 1.77
N HIS A 12 -1.00 -5.84 1.28
CA HIS A 12 -1.40 -5.60 -0.11
C HIS A 12 -0.30 -5.99 -1.11
N PHE A 13 0.96 -5.75 -0.79
CA PHE A 13 2.11 -6.11 -1.62
C PHE A 13 2.48 -7.60 -1.54
N SER A 14 2.13 -8.30 -0.45
CA SER A 14 2.43 -9.73 -0.31
C SER A 14 1.41 -10.67 -0.98
N GLN A 15 0.19 -10.18 -1.27
CA GLN A 15 -0.87 -10.97 -1.92
C GLN A 15 -0.55 -11.53 -3.32
N PRO A 16 0.03 -10.76 -4.27
CA PRO A 16 0.24 -11.27 -5.62
C PRO A 16 1.45 -12.19 -5.71
N LYS A 17 1.26 -13.36 -6.33
CA LYS A 17 2.34 -14.33 -6.57
C LYS A 17 3.38 -13.81 -7.58
N GLN A 18 2.92 -13.13 -8.62
CA GLN A 18 3.78 -12.58 -9.69
C GLN A 18 4.53 -11.32 -9.22
N SER A 19 5.84 -11.26 -9.51
CA SER A 19 6.70 -10.12 -9.17
C SER A 19 6.26 -8.83 -9.86
N LYS A 20 5.96 -8.89 -11.17
CA LYS A 20 5.48 -7.73 -11.95
C LYS A 20 4.25 -7.06 -11.35
N THR A 21 3.34 -7.86 -10.77
CA THR A 21 2.14 -7.35 -10.11
C THR A 21 2.48 -6.69 -8.76
N ARG A 22 3.48 -7.21 -8.03
CA ARG A 22 3.98 -6.58 -6.80
C ARG A 22 4.61 -5.22 -7.11
N GLU A 23 5.50 -5.17 -8.10
CA GLU A 23 6.16 -3.94 -8.57
C GLU A 23 5.12 -2.89 -8.98
N SER A 24 4.16 -3.25 -9.84
CA SER A 24 3.10 -2.31 -10.26
C SER A 24 2.23 -1.82 -9.10
N ARG A 25 1.95 -2.65 -8.09
CA ARG A 25 1.21 -2.22 -6.88
C ARG A 25 2.04 -1.23 -6.07
N ILE A 26 3.34 -1.48 -5.91
CA ILE A 26 4.25 -0.58 -5.19
C ILE A 26 4.29 0.77 -5.90
N GLU A 27 4.56 0.79 -7.20
CA GLU A 27 4.64 2.02 -8.02
C GLU A 27 3.39 2.89 -7.89
N LYS A 28 2.20 2.28 -8.00
CA LYS A 28 0.93 2.99 -7.84
C LYS A 28 0.71 3.57 -6.44
N CYS A 29 1.31 2.97 -5.42
CA CYS A 29 1.15 3.37 -4.03
C CYS A 29 2.21 4.35 -3.54
N ILE A 30 3.31 4.56 -4.29
CA ILE A 30 4.37 5.53 -3.96
C ILE A 30 3.81 6.91 -3.58
N PRO A 31 2.96 7.57 -4.39
CA PRO A 31 2.47 8.91 -4.06
C PRO A 31 1.71 8.93 -2.73
N MET A 32 0.85 7.94 -2.48
CA MET A 32 0.10 7.85 -1.22
C MET A 32 1.01 7.66 0.00
N ILE A 33 2.07 6.86 -0.14
CA ILE A 33 3.06 6.62 0.91
C ILE A 33 3.81 7.92 1.23
N MET A 34 4.19 8.69 0.20
CA MET A 34 4.85 9.98 0.35
C MET A 34 3.94 11.02 1.02
N ASP A 35 2.65 11.00 0.69
CA ASP A 35 1.63 11.85 1.31
C ASP A 35 1.21 11.38 2.72
N GLY A 36 1.77 10.26 3.21
CA GLY A 36 1.44 9.69 4.52
C GLY A 36 0.04 9.08 4.63
N ILE A 37 -0.64 8.90 3.50
CA ILE A 37 -1.97 8.32 3.37
C ILE A 37 -1.86 6.79 3.45
N GLY A 38 -2.68 6.19 4.31
CA GLY A 38 -2.81 4.73 4.41
C GLY A 38 -3.63 4.15 3.25
N LEU A 39 -3.37 2.90 2.89
CA LEU A 39 -4.07 2.20 1.80
C LEU A 39 -5.61 2.26 1.93
N HIS A 40 -6.12 2.19 3.16
CA HIS A 40 -7.56 2.19 3.47
C HIS A 40 -8.07 3.53 4.00
N ASP A 41 -7.26 4.60 4.03
CA ASP A 41 -7.68 5.88 4.60
C ASP A 41 -8.86 6.50 3.82
N LYS A 42 -9.00 6.20 2.52
CA LYS A 42 -10.11 6.67 1.68
C LYS A 42 -11.47 6.04 2.02
N TYR A 43 -11.50 4.98 2.83
CA TYR A 43 -12.72 4.28 3.22
C TYR A 43 -13.13 4.56 4.68
N LYS A 44 -12.45 5.50 5.35
CA LYS A 44 -12.90 5.98 6.66
C LYS A 44 -14.08 6.92 6.46
N CYS A 45 -15.24 6.50 6.99
CA CYS A 45 -16.36 7.38 7.29
C CYS A 45 -16.04 8.32 8.45
#